data_AF-A0A7V9JDJ5-F1
#
_entry.id   AF-A0A7V9JDJ5-F1
#
_cell.length_a   1.000
_cell.length_b   1.000
_cell.length_c   1.000
_cell.angle_alpha   90.00
_cell.angle_beta   90.00
_cell.angle_gamma   90.00
#
_symmetry.space_group_name_H-M   'P 1'
#
loop_
_entity.id
_entity.type
_entity.pdbx_description
1 polymer ?
#
loop_
_entity_poly.entity_id
_entity_poly.type
_entity_poly.pdbx_seq_one_letter_code
_entity_poly.pdbx_strand_id
1 'polypeptide(L)'
;MIVWEDAGSELMYYDMDSGRDSATVTPTFTLDTALFDAGESDRAKYWRQIGVELARADPAGVGEWSFELHYSTDGGAVWTPAGAATSVSAATASVKQSIAVTSNFLRVRLIATQVSGLPPFVMSVWAEYETLNESVRRRRWQFKIAAADKVVTRDAALDGRNGQEIRNQLWDLFTNVQTVTFRDVDYQTTLSERSVRIIGLREEWHKPADQQKIGAHATFDVTIVEL
;
A
#
# COMPACT_ATOMS: atom_id res chain seq x y z
N MET A 1 -24.43 7.93 13.34
CA MET A 1 -23.73 9.23 13.32
C MET A 1 -22.45 9.05 14.09
N ILE A 2 -21.31 9.06 13.42
CA ILE A 2 -19.98 8.95 14.03
C ILE A 2 -19.31 10.30 13.79
N VAL A 3 -18.95 10.97 14.88
CA VAL A 3 -18.20 12.23 14.86
C VAL A 3 -16.74 11.89 15.14
N TRP A 4 -15.82 12.50 14.41
CA TRP A 4 -14.39 12.46 14.70
C TRP A 4 -13.92 13.89 15.02
N GLU A 5 -13.52 14.11 16.27
CA GLU A 5 -12.57 15.13 16.71
C GLU A 5 -11.21 14.38 16.80
N ASP A 6 -10.00 14.93 16.59
CA ASP A 6 -9.51 16.30 16.34
C ASP A 6 -8.36 16.17 15.28
N ALA A 7 -7.60 17.16 14.78
CA ALA A 7 -7.35 18.53 15.21
C ALA A 7 -6.82 19.42 14.06
N GLY A 8 -6.77 20.73 14.30
CA GLY A 8 -5.72 21.60 13.76
C GLY A 8 -5.94 22.27 12.40
N SER A 9 -7.15 22.27 11.86
CA SER A 9 -7.54 23.21 10.79
C SER A 9 -8.42 24.32 11.37
N GLU A 10 -8.04 25.57 11.09
CA GLU A 10 -8.92 26.72 11.29
C GLU A 10 -10.12 26.54 10.35
N LEU A 11 -11.24 26.06 10.89
CA LEU A 11 -12.49 25.99 10.16
C LEU A 11 -12.92 27.43 9.86
N MET A 12 -12.56 27.92 8.68
CA MET A 12 -13.13 29.15 8.13
C MET A 12 -14.62 28.96 7.95
N TYR A 13 -15.35 29.29 9.01
CA TYR A 13 -16.80 29.39 9.03
C TYR A 13 -17.16 30.59 8.16
N TYR A 14 -17.31 30.34 6.85
CA TYR A 14 -17.89 31.33 5.95
C TYR A 14 -19.28 31.67 6.47
N ASP A 15 -19.46 32.93 6.86
CA ASP A 15 -20.75 33.47 7.29
C ASP A 15 -21.72 33.45 6.11
N MET A 16 -22.43 32.33 5.95
CA MET A 16 -23.48 32.16 4.95
C MET A 16 -24.79 32.86 5.33
N ASP A 17 -24.90 33.41 6.54
CA ASP A 17 -26.03 34.23 6.96
C ASP A 17 -25.87 35.70 6.49
N SER A 18 -24.69 36.10 6.00
CA SER A 18 -24.45 37.34 5.23
C SER A 18 -25.11 37.36 3.82
N GLY A 19 -26.30 36.78 3.70
CA GLY A 19 -27.32 37.27 2.78
C GLY A 19 -27.14 37.00 1.28
N ARG A 20 -27.00 35.74 0.86
CA ARG A 20 -27.34 35.19 -0.50
C ARG A 20 -26.75 35.84 -1.76
N ASP A 21 -26.01 36.94 -1.66
CA ASP A 21 -25.56 37.71 -2.82
C ASP A 21 -24.15 37.29 -3.26
N SER A 22 -24.00 36.88 -4.51
CA SER A 22 -22.71 36.41 -5.05
C SER A 22 -21.60 37.49 -5.02
N ALA A 23 -21.98 38.75 -4.81
CA ALA A 23 -21.07 39.89 -4.67
C ALA A 23 -20.22 39.90 -3.39
N THR A 24 -20.56 39.10 -2.36
CA THR A 24 -19.80 39.02 -1.09
C THR A 24 -18.91 37.78 -0.99
N VAL A 25 -19.01 36.83 -1.93
CA VAL A 25 -18.20 35.62 -1.91
C VAL A 25 -16.75 35.97 -2.27
N THR A 26 -15.78 35.48 -1.49
CA THR A 26 -14.36 35.61 -1.83
C THR A 26 -14.11 34.95 -3.19
N PRO A 27 -13.54 35.67 -4.18
CA PRO A 27 -13.41 35.15 -5.55
C PRO A 27 -12.42 33.98 -5.66
N THR A 28 -11.60 33.74 -4.64
CA THR A 28 -10.77 32.54 -4.52
C THR A 28 -10.75 32.08 -3.07
N PHE A 29 -10.85 30.77 -2.82
CA PHE A 29 -10.53 30.16 -1.53
C PHE A 29 -9.53 29.01 -1.68
N THR A 30 -8.91 28.63 -0.56
CA THR A 30 -7.95 27.52 -0.48
C THR A 30 -8.28 26.66 0.73
N LEU A 31 -8.24 25.34 0.55
CA LEU A 31 -8.47 24.35 1.59
C LEU A 31 -7.33 23.34 1.57
N ASP A 32 -6.64 23.19 2.70
CA ASP A 32 -5.56 22.23 2.91
C ASP A 32 -6.05 21.08 3.79
N THR A 33 -5.81 19.84 3.38
CA THR A 33 -6.12 18.68 4.22
C THR A 33 -5.09 18.50 5.34
N ALA A 34 -5.47 17.72 6.35
CA ALA A 34 -4.52 17.01 7.20
C ALA A 34 -3.69 15.99 6.37
N LEU A 35 -2.76 15.30 7.03
CA LEU A 35 -1.97 14.23 6.41
C LEU A 35 -2.84 12.99 6.16
N PHE A 36 -2.95 12.57 4.91
CA PHE A 36 -3.37 11.22 4.56
C PHE A 36 -2.17 10.28 4.75
N ASP A 37 -2.25 9.39 5.74
CA ASP A 37 -1.24 8.39 6.04
C ASP A 37 -1.70 6.95 5.73
N ALA A 38 -2.96 6.79 5.30
CA ALA A 38 -3.63 5.51 5.08
C ALA A 38 -3.60 4.55 6.28
N GLY A 39 -3.47 5.08 7.51
CA GLY A 39 -3.37 4.29 8.75
C GLY A 39 -2.02 3.61 9.00
N GLU A 40 -1.01 3.84 8.15
CA GLU A 40 0.32 3.20 8.24
C GLU A 40 1.47 4.23 8.08
N SER A 41 1.53 5.27 8.91
CA SER A 41 2.44 6.42 8.74
C SER A 41 3.94 6.10 8.56
N ASP A 42 4.41 4.93 8.99
CA ASP A 42 5.78 4.43 8.84
C ASP A 42 6.11 3.90 7.43
N ARG A 43 5.10 3.59 6.61
CA ARG A 43 5.27 2.93 5.30
C ARG A 43 5.01 3.83 4.11
N ALA A 44 5.74 3.59 3.02
CA ALA A 44 5.51 4.26 1.74
C ALA A 44 4.26 3.70 1.02
N LYS A 45 3.50 4.59 0.39
CA LYS A 45 2.39 4.27 -0.52
C LYS A 45 2.66 4.89 -1.88
N TYR A 46 2.09 4.26 -2.90
CA TYR A 46 2.01 4.82 -4.24
C TYR A 46 0.65 5.51 -4.38
N TRP A 47 0.63 6.84 -4.35
CA TRP A 47 -0.58 7.63 -4.50
C TRP A 47 -0.89 7.77 -5.99
N ARG A 48 -2.12 7.42 -6.36
CA ARG A 48 -2.56 7.21 -7.75
C ARG A 48 -3.54 8.27 -8.24
N GLN A 49 -4.36 8.79 -7.35
CA GLN A 49 -5.40 9.76 -7.68
C GLN A 49 -5.70 10.61 -6.44
N ILE A 50 -6.06 11.87 -6.66
CA ILE A 50 -6.68 12.73 -5.64
C ILE A 50 -7.96 13.31 -6.20
N GLY A 51 -8.89 13.67 -5.33
CA GLY A 51 -10.12 14.30 -5.76
C GLY A 51 -10.89 15.01 -4.67
N VAL A 52 -11.90 15.75 -5.10
CA VAL A 52 -12.87 16.44 -4.26
C VAL A 52 -14.28 16.12 -4.76
N GLU A 53 -15.16 15.78 -3.82
CA GLU A 53 -16.60 15.66 -4.07
C GLU A 53 -17.29 16.97 -3.67
N LEU A 54 -18.11 17.48 -4.59
CA LEU A 54 -18.77 18.78 -4.50
C LEU A 54 -20.29 18.57 -4.54
N ALA A 55 -21.03 19.24 -3.65
CA ALA A 55 -22.49 19.25 -3.68
C ALA A 55 -23.06 20.57 -3.16
N ARG A 56 -24.17 21.04 -3.73
CA ARG A 56 -25.01 22.10 -3.18
C ARG A 56 -26.42 21.56 -2.99
N ALA A 57 -26.85 21.47 -1.74
CA ALA A 57 -28.11 20.86 -1.34
C ALA A 57 -29.22 21.89 -1.03
N ASP A 58 -28.91 23.18 -1.10
CA ASP A 58 -29.90 24.25 -0.96
C ASP A 58 -30.58 24.53 -2.33
N PRO A 59 -31.69 25.29 -2.38
CA PRO A 59 -32.40 25.55 -3.64
C PRO A 59 -31.74 26.65 -4.50
N ALA A 60 -30.54 27.12 -4.18
CA ALA A 60 -29.85 28.14 -4.95
C ALA A 60 -29.05 27.52 -6.10
N GLY A 61 -28.99 28.23 -7.23
CA GLY A 61 -28.18 27.81 -8.37
C GLY A 61 -26.68 27.84 -8.05
N VAL A 62 -25.96 26.79 -8.42
CA VAL A 62 -24.49 26.80 -8.49
C VAL A 62 -24.07 27.62 -9.70
N GLY A 63 -23.13 28.55 -9.49
CA GLY A 63 -22.48 29.28 -10.58
C GLY A 63 -21.28 28.52 -11.15
N GLU A 64 -20.54 29.13 -12.06
CA GLU A 64 -19.33 28.51 -12.61
C GLU A 64 -18.12 28.76 -11.69
N TRP A 65 -17.41 27.69 -11.34
CA TRP A 65 -16.24 27.69 -10.46
C TRP A 65 -15.13 26.82 -11.05
N SER A 66 -13.89 27.29 -10.96
CA SER A 66 -12.69 26.56 -11.40
C SER A 66 -11.96 25.96 -10.21
N PHE A 67 -11.67 24.66 -10.26
CA PHE A 67 -11.04 23.91 -9.17
C PHE A 67 -9.68 23.34 -9.58
N GLU A 68 -8.65 23.70 -8.82
CA GLU A 68 -7.28 23.20 -8.95
C GLU A 68 -6.93 22.30 -7.76
N LEU A 69 -6.33 21.15 -8.03
CA LEU A 69 -5.86 20.21 -7.02
C LEU A 69 -4.32 20.17 -7.01
N HIS A 70 -3.76 20.36 -5.84
CA HIS A 70 -2.32 20.24 -5.56
C HIS A 70 -2.08 19.16 -4.50
N TYR A 71 -0.88 18.61 -4.48
CA TYR A 71 -0.45 17.68 -3.43
C TYR A 71 0.93 18.05 -2.88
N SER A 72 1.20 17.58 -1.67
CA SER A 72 2.50 17.70 -1.01
C SER A 72 2.87 16.37 -0.36
N THR A 73 4.15 16.00 -0.47
CA THR A 73 4.77 14.83 0.17
C THR A 73 5.77 15.21 1.27
N ASP A 74 5.85 16.49 1.63
CA ASP A 74 6.80 17.06 2.60
C ASP A 74 6.11 17.84 3.75
N GLY A 75 4.81 17.60 3.94
CA GLY A 75 4.02 18.20 5.02
C GLY A 75 3.39 19.56 4.66
N GLY A 76 3.54 20.00 3.42
CA GLY A 76 3.00 21.26 2.89
C GLY A 76 4.05 22.35 2.69
N ALA A 77 5.34 22.00 2.68
CA ALA A 77 6.42 22.94 2.40
C ALA A 77 6.53 23.21 0.88
N VAL A 78 6.37 22.18 0.05
CA VAL A 78 6.25 22.30 -1.41
C VAL A 78 4.93 21.69 -1.88
N TRP A 79 4.25 22.40 -2.79
CA TRP A 79 2.97 22.00 -3.37
C TRP A 79 3.08 21.81 -4.88
N THR A 80 2.85 20.59 -5.34
CA THR A 80 2.90 20.20 -6.76
C THR A 80 1.48 20.19 -7.33
N PRO A 81 1.21 20.84 -8.49
CA PRO A 81 -0.09 20.71 -9.15
C PRO A 81 -0.32 19.27 -9.64
N ALA A 82 -1.52 18.75 -9.44
CA ALA A 82 -1.90 17.40 -9.88
C ALA A 82 -2.40 17.36 -11.33
N GLY A 83 -2.80 18.50 -11.90
CA GLY A 83 -3.30 18.61 -13.26
C GLY A 83 -3.78 20.03 -13.57
N ALA A 84 -4.50 20.20 -14.68
CA ALA A 84 -5.11 21.46 -15.04
C ALA A 84 -6.38 21.74 -14.19
N ALA A 85 -6.72 23.02 -14.05
CA ALA A 85 -7.97 23.45 -13.41
C ALA A 85 -9.21 22.85 -14.10
N THR A 86 -10.22 22.49 -13.32
CA THR A 86 -11.47 21.90 -13.81
C THR A 86 -12.64 22.84 -13.51
N SER A 87 -13.32 23.33 -14.57
CA SER A 87 -14.56 24.09 -14.43
C SER A 87 -15.73 23.20 -14.00
N VAL A 88 -16.52 23.68 -13.05
CA VAL A 88 -17.72 23.04 -12.50
C VAL A 88 -18.84 24.08 -12.45
N SER A 89 -20.00 23.72 -13.00
CA SER A 89 -21.24 24.52 -12.97
C SER A 89 -22.47 23.69 -12.55
N ALA A 90 -22.25 22.47 -12.04
CA ALA A 90 -23.29 21.54 -11.65
C ALA A 90 -23.50 21.55 -10.13
N ALA A 91 -24.74 21.29 -9.69
CA ALA A 91 -25.08 21.20 -8.28
C ALA A 91 -24.36 20.05 -7.55
N THR A 92 -23.99 18.98 -8.26
CA THR A 92 -23.14 17.90 -7.76
C THR A 92 -22.05 17.62 -8.79
N ALA A 93 -20.80 17.51 -8.36
CA ALA A 93 -19.66 17.22 -9.22
C ALA A 93 -18.54 16.49 -8.47
N SER A 94 -17.66 15.83 -9.21
CA SER A 94 -16.44 15.22 -8.71
C SER A 94 -15.28 15.71 -9.57
N VAL A 95 -14.27 16.32 -8.94
CA VAL A 95 -13.04 16.75 -9.63
C VAL A 95 -11.93 15.80 -9.20
N LYS A 96 -11.30 15.14 -10.17
CA LYS A 96 -10.30 14.09 -9.95
C LYS A 96 -9.06 14.37 -10.77
N GLN A 97 -7.88 14.12 -10.20
CA GLN A 97 -6.60 14.23 -10.89
C GLN A 97 -5.73 13.01 -10.60
N SER A 98 -5.23 12.38 -11.67
CA SER A 98 -4.28 11.26 -11.56
C SER A 98 -2.91 11.79 -11.12
N ILE A 99 -2.32 11.13 -10.13
CA ILE A 99 -0.97 11.40 -9.66
C ILE A 99 -0.13 10.12 -9.66
N ALA A 100 1.18 10.24 -9.62
CA ALA A 100 2.10 9.12 -9.66
C ALA A 100 3.28 9.39 -8.72
N VAL A 101 3.02 9.34 -7.41
CA VAL A 101 4.01 9.73 -6.39
C VAL A 101 4.12 8.71 -5.26
N THR A 102 5.34 8.45 -4.83
CA THR A 102 5.68 7.56 -3.72
C THR A 102 6.00 8.38 -2.48
N SER A 103 5.24 8.20 -1.40
CA SER A 103 5.51 8.85 -0.11
C SER A 103 4.82 8.13 1.05
N ASN A 104 5.30 8.36 2.28
CA ASN A 104 4.65 7.83 3.48
C ASN A 104 3.30 8.51 3.78
N PHE A 105 3.17 9.77 3.39
CA PHE A 105 1.98 10.58 3.61
C PHE A 105 1.76 11.52 2.44
N LEU A 106 0.52 12.01 2.32
CA LEU A 106 0.13 13.02 1.34
C LEU A 106 -0.66 14.12 2.04
N ARG A 107 -0.46 15.38 1.67
CA ARG A 107 -1.47 16.44 1.88
C ARG A 107 -2.04 16.83 0.53
N VAL A 108 -3.33 17.16 0.51
CA VAL A 108 -4.00 17.71 -0.67
C VAL A 108 -4.40 19.15 -0.39
N ARG A 109 -4.24 20.02 -1.38
CA ARG A 109 -4.70 21.40 -1.38
C ARG A 109 -5.67 21.58 -2.53
N LEU A 110 -6.85 22.08 -2.21
CA LEU A 110 -7.84 22.55 -3.17
C LEU A 110 -7.72 24.07 -3.27
N ILE A 111 -7.58 24.59 -4.49
CA ILE A 111 -7.77 26.01 -4.78
C ILE A 111 -9.01 26.12 -5.65
N ALA A 112 -9.96 26.96 -5.23
CA ALA A 112 -11.24 27.15 -5.90
C ALA A 112 -11.42 28.63 -6.24
N THR A 113 -11.63 28.93 -7.52
CA THR A 113 -11.78 30.29 -8.03
C THR A 113 -13.15 30.47 -8.67
N GLN A 114 -13.88 31.49 -8.24
CA GLN A 114 -15.17 31.90 -8.78
C GLN A 114 -15.01 32.41 -10.21
N VAL A 115 -15.81 31.88 -11.13
CA VAL A 115 -16.03 32.48 -12.45
C VAL A 115 -17.37 33.24 -12.43
N SER A 116 -18.40 32.68 -11.79
CA SER A 116 -19.69 33.34 -11.55
C SER A 116 -20.47 32.69 -10.40
N GLY A 117 -21.50 33.39 -9.90
CA GLY A 117 -22.52 32.84 -9.00
C GLY A 117 -22.00 32.22 -7.70
N LEU A 118 -22.82 31.37 -7.07
CA LEU A 118 -22.52 30.80 -5.75
C LEU A 118 -21.74 29.48 -5.88
N PRO A 119 -20.80 29.17 -4.96
CA PRO A 119 -20.00 27.94 -5.00
C PRO A 119 -20.82 26.68 -4.67
N PRO A 120 -20.42 25.49 -5.14
CA PRO A 120 -20.83 24.25 -4.50
C PRO A 120 -20.11 24.07 -3.15
N PHE A 121 -20.67 23.29 -2.23
CA PHE A 121 -19.98 22.95 -0.99
C PHE A 121 -18.98 21.80 -1.20
N VAL A 122 -17.85 21.86 -0.52
CA VAL A 122 -16.87 20.77 -0.47
C VAL A 122 -17.37 19.72 0.52
N MET A 123 -17.72 18.53 0.02
CA MET A 123 -18.27 17.44 0.82
C MET A 123 -17.18 16.50 1.34
N SER A 124 -16.17 16.23 0.53
CA SER A 124 -14.99 15.47 0.93
C SER A 124 -13.80 15.78 0.02
N VAL A 125 -12.59 15.65 0.56
CA VAL A 125 -11.34 15.58 -0.21
C VAL A 125 -10.73 14.22 0.10
N TRP A 126 -10.28 13.52 -0.93
CA TRP A 126 -9.82 12.13 -0.82
C TRP A 126 -8.59 11.86 -1.69
N ALA A 127 -7.90 10.77 -1.38
CA ALA A 127 -6.76 10.26 -2.14
C ALA A 127 -6.84 8.74 -2.27
N GLU A 128 -6.60 8.22 -3.48
CA GLU A 128 -6.45 6.79 -3.75
C GLU A 128 -4.98 6.42 -3.72
N TYR A 129 -4.68 5.29 -3.07
CA TYR A 129 -3.33 4.78 -2.90
C TYR A 129 -3.27 3.27 -3.09
N GLU A 130 -2.07 2.79 -3.31
CA GLU A 130 -1.69 1.38 -3.31
C GLU A 130 -0.50 1.22 -2.35
N THR A 131 -0.51 0.22 -1.46
CA THR A 131 0.60 0.08 -0.52
C THR A 131 1.83 -0.50 -1.24
N LEU A 132 2.98 0.16 -1.11
CA LEU A 132 4.24 -0.29 -1.72
C LEU A 132 4.89 -1.39 -0.88
N ASN A 133 4.11 -2.44 -0.59
CA ASN A 133 4.51 -3.75 -0.09
C ASN A 133 3.35 -4.77 -0.10
N GLU A 134 2.14 -4.41 -0.54
CA GLU A 134 1.19 -5.36 -1.15
C GLU A 134 1.70 -5.89 -2.50
N SER A 135 2.88 -6.49 -2.44
CA SER A 135 3.22 -7.55 -3.39
C SER A 135 2.17 -8.66 -3.25
N VAL A 136 1.21 -8.65 -4.18
CA VAL A 136 0.20 -9.69 -4.50
C VAL A 136 0.44 -10.96 -3.70
N ARG A 137 -0.19 -11.07 -2.51
CA ARG A 137 0.05 -12.10 -1.46
C ARG A 137 1.07 -13.17 -1.87
N ARG A 138 2.36 -12.81 -1.90
CA ARG A 138 3.40 -13.71 -2.45
C ARG A 138 3.31 -15.03 -1.71
N ARG A 139 3.08 -16.13 -2.44
CA ARG A 139 2.79 -17.39 -1.77
C ARG A 139 3.97 -17.75 -0.87
N ARG A 140 3.65 -18.08 0.37
CA ARG A 140 4.59 -18.49 1.39
C ARG A 140 4.27 -19.93 1.75
N TRP A 141 5.30 -20.75 1.79
CA TRP A 141 5.19 -22.13 2.28
C TRP A 141 6.09 -22.26 3.49
N GLN A 142 5.58 -22.92 4.52
CA GLN A 142 6.31 -23.28 5.72
C GLN A 142 6.22 -24.78 5.90
N PHE A 143 7.36 -25.46 6.03
CA PHE A 143 7.42 -26.91 6.16
C PHE A 143 8.69 -27.35 6.91
N LYS A 144 8.66 -28.58 7.42
CA LYS A 144 9.82 -29.23 8.04
C LYS A 144 10.57 -30.08 7.01
N ILE A 145 11.89 -29.95 6.95
CA ILE A 145 12.79 -30.83 6.18
C ILE A 145 13.61 -31.67 7.16
N ALA A 146 13.66 -32.98 6.96
CA ALA A 146 14.61 -33.84 7.65
C ALA A 146 15.95 -33.84 6.89
N ALA A 147 17.02 -33.36 7.53
CA ALA A 147 18.38 -33.54 7.07
C ALA A 147 18.93 -34.82 7.71
N ALA A 148 18.84 -35.94 6.98
CA ALA A 148 19.27 -37.25 7.42
C ALA A 148 19.74 -38.10 6.22
N ASP A 149 20.57 -39.11 6.49
CA ASP A 149 21.00 -40.07 5.48
C ASP A 149 19.81 -40.90 4.96
N LYS A 150 19.75 -41.12 3.63
CA LYS A 150 18.76 -41.99 2.97
C LYS A 150 17.30 -41.59 3.23
N VAL A 151 17.01 -40.29 3.32
CA VAL A 151 15.63 -39.78 3.32
C VAL A 151 14.92 -40.26 2.04
N VAL A 152 13.70 -40.78 2.18
CA VAL A 152 12.89 -41.20 1.04
C VAL A 152 12.34 -39.95 0.35
N THR A 153 12.67 -39.78 -0.93
CA THR A 153 12.16 -38.68 -1.77
C THR A 153 10.71 -38.95 -2.18
N ARG A 154 10.05 -37.94 -2.74
CA ARG A 154 8.66 -38.05 -3.23
C ARG A 154 8.46 -39.19 -4.23
N ASP A 155 9.47 -39.50 -5.04
CA ASP A 155 9.41 -40.54 -6.07
C ASP A 155 9.78 -41.93 -5.53
N ALA A 156 9.70 -42.12 -4.20
CA ALA A 156 10.06 -43.32 -3.44
C ALA A 156 11.54 -43.77 -3.57
N ALA A 157 12.38 -43.02 -4.27
CA ALA A 157 13.83 -43.22 -4.30
C ALA A 157 14.49 -42.68 -3.02
N LEU A 158 15.59 -43.29 -2.59
CA LEU A 158 16.43 -42.72 -1.53
C LEU A 158 17.15 -41.48 -2.06
N ASP A 159 17.19 -40.40 -1.28
CA ASP A 159 18.04 -39.26 -1.57
C ASP A 159 19.50 -39.71 -1.56
N GLY A 160 20.24 -39.34 -2.60
CA GLY A 160 21.66 -39.67 -2.73
C GLY A 160 22.54 -38.84 -1.79
N ARG A 161 22.01 -37.75 -1.23
CA ARG A 161 22.71 -36.88 -0.29
C ARG A 161 22.68 -37.45 1.12
N ASN A 162 23.77 -37.24 1.85
CA ASN A 162 23.82 -37.46 3.30
C ASN A 162 23.23 -36.25 4.06
N GLY A 163 22.95 -36.43 5.36
CA GLY A 163 22.35 -35.37 6.18
C GLY A 163 23.19 -34.07 6.22
N GLN A 164 24.52 -34.18 6.18
CA GLN A 164 25.42 -33.01 6.18
C GLN A 164 25.36 -32.23 4.87
N GLU A 165 25.22 -32.91 3.73
CA GLU A 165 25.07 -32.28 2.41
C GLU A 165 23.74 -31.53 2.31
N ILE A 166 22.64 -32.13 2.78
CA ILE A 166 21.32 -31.47 2.85
C ILE A 166 21.40 -30.23 3.75
N ARG A 167 22.01 -30.37 4.93
CA ARG A 167 22.23 -29.29 5.89
C ARG A 167 23.02 -28.13 5.29
N ASN A 168 24.17 -28.42 4.68
CA ASN A 168 25.03 -27.39 4.08
C ASN A 168 24.29 -26.67 2.95
N GLN A 169 23.62 -27.42 2.07
CA GLN A 169 22.86 -26.83 0.97
C GLN A 169 21.74 -25.90 1.45
N LEU A 170 20.99 -26.26 2.52
CA LEU A 170 19.95 -25.38 3.07
C LEU A 170 20.53 -24.08 3.64
N TRP A 171 21.66 -24.17 4.36
CA TRP A 171 22.37 -23.00 4.88
C TRP A 171 22.97 -22.13 3.76
N ASP A 172 23.51 -22.73 2.70
CA ASP A 172 24.04 -22.00 1.54
C ASP A 172 22.93 -21.27 0.78
N LEU A 173 21.78 -21.92 0.55
CA LEU A 173 20.62 -21.32 -0.09
C LEU A 173 20.09 -20.11 0.69
N PHE A 174 20.02 -20.22 2.02
CA PHE A 174 19.56 -19.15 2.89
C PHE A 174 20.58 -18.00 2.99
N THR A 175 21.85 -18.32 3.27
CA THR A 175 22.91 -17.32 3.51
C THR A 175 23.23 -16.52 2.26
N ASN A 176 23.28 -17.17 1.09
CA ASN A 176 23.59 -16.52 -0.18
C ASN A 176 22.34 -16.00 -0.92
N VAL A 177 21.17 -16.05 -0.27
CA VAL A 177 19.85 -15.59 -0.80
C VAL A 177 19.56 -16.17 -2.19
N GLN A 178 19.90 -17.44 -2.40
CA GLN A 178 19.78 -18.08 -3.71
C GLN A 178 18.32 -18.32 -4.08
N THR A 179 18.06 -18.23 -5.39
CA THR A 179 16.77 -18.53 -5.99
C THR A 179 16.75 -19.99 -6.45
N VAL A 180 15.67 -20.71 -6.14
CA VAL A 180 15.50 -22.12 -6.52
C VAL A 180 14.12 -22.36 -7.15
N THR A 181 14.05 -23.37 -8.02
CA THR A 181 12.79 -23.88 -8.55
C THR A 181 12.08 -24.71 -7.49
N PHE A 182 10.82 -24.37 -7.21
CA PHE A 182 9.94 -25.09 -6.30
C PHE A 182 8.79 -25.75 -7.05
N ARG A 183 8.49 -26.99 -6.67
CA ARG A 183 7.38 -27.81 -7.15
C ARG A 183 6.58 -28.26 -5.93
N ASP A 184 5.30 -27.90 -5.86
CA ASP A 184 4.46 -28.24 -4.70
C ASP A 184 3.83 -29.64 -4.81
N VAL A 185 2.96 -29.99 -3.86
CA VAL A 185 2.29 -31.29 -3.80
C VAL A 185 1.45 -31.58 -5.04
N ASP A 186 0.94 -30.58 -5.74
CA ASP A 186 0.06 -30.74 -6.91
C ASP A 186 0.83 -30.63 -8.24
N TYR A 187 2.16 -30.60 -8.24
CA TYR A 187 2.98 -30.50 -9.45
C TYR A 187 2.66 -31.56 -10.52
N GLN A 188 2.36 -32.81 -10.14
CA GLN A 188 2.02 -33.87 -11.11
C GLN A 188 0.68 -33.62 -11.83
N THR A 189 -0.19 -32.78 -11.27
CA THR A 189 -1.50 -32.40 -11.84
C THR A 189 -1.44 -31.04 -12.54
N THR A 190 -0.68 -30.10 -11.98
CA THR A 190 -0.65 -28.70 -12.44
C THR A 190 0.52 -28.37 -13.37
N LEU A 191 1.60 -29.17 -13.31
CA LEU A 191 2.90 -28.93 -13.95
C LEU A 191 3.49 -27.53 -13.66
N SER A 192 3.06 -26.88 -12.57
CA SER A 192 3.47 -25.53 -12.20
C SER A 192 4.77 -25.54 -11.41
N GLU A 193 5.82 -24.96 -11.98
CA GLU A 193 7.04 -24.59 -11.27
C GLU A 193 6.96 -23.16 -10.76
N ARG A 194 7.68 -22.85 -9.67
CA ARG A 194 7.73 -21.51 -9.05
C ARG A 194 9.15 -21.12 -8.73
N SER A 195 9.48 -19.85 -8.93
CA SER A 195 10.75 -19.27 -8.50
C SER A 195 10.62 -18.81 -7.05
N VAL A 196 11.42 -19.35 -6.14
CA VAL A 196 11.33 -19.05 -4.70
C VAL A 196 12.71 -18.80 -4.08
N ARG A 197 12.73 -18.17 -2.91
CA ARG A 197 13.89 -18.12 -2.01
C ARG A 197 13.52 -18.44 -0.57
N ILE A 198 14.48 -18.89 0.22
CA ILE A 198 14.31 -19.07 1.68
C ILE A 198 14.34 -17.69 2.35
N ILE A 199 13.38 -17.43 3.24
CA ILE A 199 13.27 -16.21 4.06
C ILE A 199 13.28 -16.49 5.57
N GLY A 200 13.19 -17.76 5.97
CA GLY A 200 13.36 -18.18 7.35
C GLY A 200 13.89 -19.61 7.39
N LEU A 201 14.90 -19.84 8.22
CA LEU A 201 15.52 -21.15 8.42
C LEU A 201 15.83 -21.31 9.91
N ARG A 202 15.37 -22.40 10.53
CA ARG A 202 15.69 -22.77 11.92
C ARG A 202 16.05 -24.25 11.97
N GLU A 203 17.19 -24.55 12.60
CA GLU A 203 17.71 -25.91 12.76
C GLU A 203 17.39 -26.47 14.15
N GLU A 204 16.88 -27.69 14.23
CA GLU A 204 16.53 -28.43 15.44
C GLU A 204 17.29 -29.77 15.49
N TRP A 205 17.84 -30.08 16.67
CA TRP A 205 18.80 -31.17 16.88
C TRP A 205 18.25 -32.17 17.88
N HIS A 206 18.05 -33.41 17.44
CA HIS A 206 17.52 -34.48 18.30
C HIS A 206 18.63 -35.10 19.17
N LYS A 207 18.29 -35.48 20.40
CA LYS A 207 19.22 -36.19 21.31
C LYS A 207 19.03 -37.71 21.20
N PRO A 208 20.10 -38.52 21.32
CA PRO A 208 21.49 -38.12 21.47
C PRO A 208 22.09 -37.68 20.13
N ALA A 209 22.64 -36.46 20.09
CA ALA A 209 23.45 -36.02 18.95
C ALA A 209 24.80 -36.73 19.04
N ASP A 210 25.09 -37.60 18.06
CA ASP A 210 26.41 -38.19 17.89
C ASP A 210 27.43 -37.06 17.67
N GLN A 211 28.35 -36.88 18.62
CA GLN A 211 29.33 -35.79 18.60
C GLN A 211 30.29 -35.88 17.41
N GLN A 212 30.41 -37.04 16.75
CA GLN A 212 31.21 -37.21 15.54
C GLN A 212 30.44 -36.88 14.26
N LYS A 213 29.12 -36.67 14.34
CA LYS A 213 28.20 -36.40 13.21
C LYS A 213 27.23 -35.24 13.50
N ILE A 214 27.79 -34.18 14.08
CA ILE A 214 27.14 -32.90 14.38
C ILE A 214 26.44 -32.33 13.12
N GLY A 215 25.11 -32.41 13.09
CA GLY A 215 24.27 -31.93 11.98
C GLY A 215 23.79 -32.99 10.98
N ALA A 216 24.25 -34.24 11.06
CA ALA A 216 23.86 -35.31 10.13
C ALA A 216 22.44 -35.86 10.36
N HIS A 217 21.82 -35.52 11.49
CA HIS A 217 20.43 -35.85 11.83
C HIS A 217 19.75 -34.63 12.46
N ALA A 218 19.33 -33.69 11.60
CA ALA A 218 18.68 -32.44 12.00
C ALA A 218 17.29 -32.31 11.37
N THR A 219 16.43 -31.49 11.97
CA THR A 219 15.15 -31.07 11.39
C THR A 219 15.18 -29.57 11.16
N PHE A 220 14.83 -29.12 9.97
CA PHE A 220 14.79 -27.70 9.61
C PHE A 220 13.36 -27.22 9.47
N ASP A 221 12.98 -26.19 10.22
CA ASP A 221 11.81 -25.37 9.88
C ASP A 221 12.23 -24.39 8.79
N VAL A 222 11.61 -24.51 7.61
CA VAL A 222 11.93 -23.70 6.43
C VAL A 222 10.72 -22.89 6.02
N THR A 223 10.93 -21.58 5.80
CA THR A 223 9.94 -20.67 5.21
C THR A 223 10.48 -20.15 3.89
N ILE A 224 9.78 -20.40 2.80
CA ILE A 224 10.09 -19.87 1.46
C ILE A 224 9.04 -18.87 0.99
N VAL A 225 9.42 -17.98 0.07
CA VAL A 225 8.52 -17.02 -0.59
C VAL A 225 8.71 -17.02 -2.10
N GLU A 226 7.61 -16.89 -2.83
CA GLU A 226 7.57 -16.67 -4.28
C GLU A 226 8.17 -15.32 -4.69
N LEU A 227 8.93 -15.32 -5.80
CA LEU A 227 9.69 -14.17 -6.32
C LEU A 227 8.93 -13.30 -7.33
#